data_AF-R7U8A7-F1
#
_entry.id   AF-R7U8A7-F1
#
_cell.length_a   1.000
_cell.length_b   1.000
_cell.length_c   1.000
_cell.angle_alpha   90.00
_cell.angle_beta   90.00
_cell.angle_gamma   90.00
#
_symmetry.space_group_name_H-M   'P 1'
#
loop_
_entity.id
_entity.type
_entity.pdbx_description
1 polymer ?
#
loop_
_entity_poly.entity_id
_entity_poly.type
_entity_poly.pdbx_seq_one_letter_code
_entity_poly.pdbx_strand_id
1 'polypeptide(L)'
;MGKYYQRTSTRGYYGEERLSQALTEIASGSSMTGASLKIGVPRRTLRHAKKKVSKQGKQHLGRRGIFSLEVENQLAEKLVDLQRRFYGETLDDLQHSAHQMAERMDKLHPFRKESKKAGRG
;
A
#
# COMPACT_ATOMS: atom_id res chain seq x y z
N MET A 1 -19.78 20.42 -6.46
CA MET A 1 -18.44 20.84 -5.99
C MET A 1 -17.84 19.73 -5.14
N GLY A 2 -16.88 18.96 -5.67
CA GLY A 2 -16.25 17.85 -4.96
C GLY A 2 -15.34 18.34 -3.83
N LYS A 3 -15.39 17.69 -2.66
CA LYS A 3 -14.52 18.02 -1.53
C LYS A 3 -13.09 17.55 -1.85
N TYR A 4 -12.18 18.47 -2.15
CA TYR A 4 -10.77 18.15 -2.25
C TYR A 4 -10.23 17.77 -0.87
N TYR A 5 -9.70 16.56 -0.73
CA TYR A 5 -9.12 16.09 0.52
C TYR A 5 -7.83 16.86 0.81
N GLN A 6 -7.82 17.66 1.87
CA GLN A 6 -6.61 18.29 2.39
C GLN A 6 -5.92 17.34 3.36
N ARG A 7 -4.69 16.94 3.01
CA ARG A 7 -3.91 16.01 3.83
C ARG A 7 -3.54 16.67 5.15
N THR A 8 -3.92 16.04 6.26
CA THR A 8 -3.65 16.57 7.62
C THR A 8 -2.37 16.03 8.25
N SER A 9 -1.81 14.93 7.74
CA SER A 9 -0.64 14.27 8.35
C SER A 9 0.65 14.53 7.59
N THR A 10 1.69 14.97 8.31
CA THR A 10 3.07 15.11 7.81
C THR A 10 3.88 13.80 7.85
N ARG A 11 3.27 12.67 8.24
CA ARG A 11 3.95 11.36 8.29
C ARG A 11 4.47 10.97 6.91
N GLY A 12 5.72 10.52 6.84
CA GLY A 12 6.34 10.10 5.58
C GLY A 12 6.86 11.24 4.70
N TYR A 13 6.95 12.48 5.21
CA TYR A 13 7.46 13.64 4.43
C TYR A 13 8.88 13.43 3.87
N TYR A 14 9.66 12.53 4.47
CA TYR A 14 11.05 12.28 4.10
C TYR A 14 11.19 11.49 2.78
N GLY A 15 10.14 10.85 2.28
CA GLY A 15 10.19 10.07 1.04
C GLY A 15 10.97 8.75 1.15
N GLU A 16 10.93 7.94 0.10
CA GLU A 16 11.58 6.62 0.08
C GLU A 16 13.10 6.73 0.01
N GLU A 17 13.62 7.69 -0.77
CA GLU A 17 15.05 7.89 -1.00
C GLU A 17 15.82 8.29 0.27
N ARG A 18 15.32 9.27 1.03
CA ARG A 18 15.98 9.67 2.28
C ARG A 18 15.92 8.55 3.31
N LEU A 19 14.85 7.76 3.30
CA LEU A 19 14.75 6.61 4.20
C LEU A 19 15.76 5.52 3.83
N SER A 20 15.90 5.18 2.54
CA SER A 20 16.87 4.19 2.09
C SER A 20 18.30 4.67 2.38
N GLN A 21 18.61 5.92 2.08
CA GLN A 21 19.89 6.54 2.39
C GLN A 21 20.21 6.52 3.89
N ALA A 22 19.22 6.78 4.75
CA ALA A 22 19.42 6.74 6.19
C ALA A 22 19.64 5.32 6.72
N LEU A 23 19.06 4.31 6.07
CA LEU A 23 19.31 2.91 6.40
C LEU A 23 20.68 2.44 5.93
N THR A 24 21.14 2.87 4.75
CA THR A 24 22.50 2.55 4.27
C THR A 24 23.56 3.17 5.16
N GLU A 25 23.35 4.42 5.61
CA GLU A 25 24.26 5.11 6.53
C GLU A 25 24.36 4.41 7.91
N ILE A 26 23.24 3.86 8.39
CA ILE A 26 23.23 3.04 9.62
C ILE A 26 23.94 1.71 9.38
N ALA A 27 23.78 1.11 8.20
CA ALA A 27 24.45 -0.14 7.85
C ALA A 27 25.98 0.05 7.69
N SER A 28 26.41 1.22 7.24
CA SER A 28 27.84 1.59 7.13
C SER A 28 28.48 1.98 8.47
N GLY A 29 27.76 1.89 9.59
CA GLY A 29 28.30 2.05 10.94
C GLY A 29 27.93 3.36 11.64
N SER A 30 27.13 4.25 11.03
CA SER A 30 26.69 5.47 11.70
C SER A 30 25.64 5.20 12.78
N SER A 31 25.65 6.02 13.84
CA SER A 31 24.60 5.97 14.86
C SER A 31 23.24 6.39 14.30
N MET A 32 22.15 5.83 14.83
CA MET A 32 20.79 6.21 14.40
C MET A 32 20.51 7.70 14.61
N THR A 33 21.10 8.32 15.64
CA THR A 33 20.98 9.75 15.89
C THR A 33 21.73 10.55 14.82
N GLY A 34 22.96 10.13 14.46
CA GLY A 34 23.75 10.77 13.41
C GLY A 34 23.06 10.72 12.05
N ALA A 35 22.58 9.54 11.63
CA ALA A 35 21.83 9.39 10.39
C ALA A 35 20.52 10.19 10.38
N SER A 36 19.83 10.28 11.53
CA SER A 36 18.60 11.05 11.68
C SER A 36 18.82 12.54 11.45
N LEU A 37 19.88 13.12 12.06
CA LEU A 37 20.22 14.54 11.91
C LEU A 37 20.74 14.85 10.51
N LYS A 38 21.59 13.98 9.94
CA LYS A 38 22.21 14.18 8.62
C LYS A 38 21.20 14.16 7.48
N ILE A 39 20.24 13.24 7.54
CA ILE A 39 19.33 12.95 6.41
C ILE A 39 17.91 13.49 6.65
N GLY A 40 17.61 13.90 7.89
CA GLY A 40 16.33 14.51 8.25
C GLY A 40 15.19 13.50 8.34
N VAL A 41 15.48 12.23 8.66
CA VAL A 41 14.47 11.19 8.95
C VAL A 41 14.35 11.00 10.46
N PRO A 42 13.16 11.06 11.08
CA PRO A 42 13.03 10.91 12.52
C PRO A 42 13.60 9.58 13.06
N ARG A 43 14.37 9.62 14.15
CA ARG A 43 14.97 8.43 14.79
C ARG A 43 13.96 7.31 15.08
N ARG A 44 12.73 7.66 15.47
CA ARG A 44 11.66 6.67 15.72
C ARG A 44 11.34 5.89 14.44
N THR A 45 11.28 6.57 13.30
CA THR A 45 11.09 5.95 11.98
C THR A 45 12.23 4.98 11.66
N LEU A 46 13.49 5.40 11.85
CA LEU A 46 14.66 4.56 11.58
C LEU A 46 14.68 3.30 12.45
N ARG A 47 14.29 3.42 13.73
CA ARG A 47 14.15 2.27 14.64
C ARG A 47 13.07 1.29 14.16
N HIS A 48 11.92 1.80 13.72
CA HIS A 48 10.84 0.95 13.18
C HIS A 48 11.23 0.31 11.85
N ALA A 49 11.93 1.06 11.00
CA ALA A 49 12.47 0.58 9.74
C ALA A 49 13.44 -0.57 10.00
N LYS A 50 14.48 -0.39 10.81
CA LYS A 50 15.46 -1.44 11.13
C LYS A 50 14.82 -2.74 11.63
N LYS A 51 13.74 -2.67 12.43
CA LYS A 51 13.01 -3.86 12.91
C LYS A 51 12.13 -4.55 11.85
N LYS A 52 11.68 -3.83 10.82
CA LYS A 52 10.74 -4.33 9.79
C LYS A 52 11.37 -4.52 8.41
N VAL A 53 12.60 -4.04 8.21
CA VAL A 53 13.34 -4.08 6.94
C VAL A 53 13.99 -5.46 6.81
N SER A 54 13.18 -6.42 6.37
CA SER A 54 13.68 -7.51 5.51
C SER A 54 13.62 -7.11 4.03
N LYS A 55 12.99 -5.98 3.68
CA LYS A 55 12.90 -5.50 2.29
C LYS A 55 13.16 -4.00 2.21
N GLN A 56 14.15 -3.64 1.41
CA GLN A 56 14.58 -2.27 1.16
C GLN A 56 13.43 -1.37 0.66
N GLY A 57 13.46 -0.10 1.07
CA GLY A 57 12.92 1.02 0.29
C GLY A 57 11.47 1.43 0.55
N LYS A 58 10.51 0.50 0.58
CA LYS A 58 9.08 0.88 0.56
C LYS A 58 8.45 0.79 1.95
N GLN A 59 8.32 1.93 2.63
CA GLN A 59 7.48 1.99 3.83
C GLN A 59 6.01 2.07 3.46
N HIS A 60 5.34 0.92 3.52
CA HIS A 60 3.89 0.87 3.45
C HIS A 60 3.29 1.55 4.69
N LEU A 61 2.78 2.76 4.52
CA LEU A 61 2.02 3.48 5.54
C LEU A 61 0.54 3.10 5.44
N GLY A 62 0.00 2.52 6.52
CA GLY A 62 -1.42 2.14 6.59
C GLY A 62 -1.67 0.64 6.48
N ARG A 63 -2.94 0.29 6.21
CA ARG A 63 -3.42 -1.10 6.15
C ARG A 63 -2.93 -1.79 4.88
N ARG A 64 -2.32 -2.97 5.01
CA ARG A 64 -1.88 -3.76 3.85
C ARG A 64 -3.08 -4.22 3.04
N GLY A 65 -2.92 -4.25 1.72
CA GLY A 65 -3.84 -4.92 0.80
C GLY A 65 -3.98 -6.40 1.13
N ILE A 66 -5.12 -6.99 0.76
CA ILE A 66 -5.40 -8.42 0.96
C ILE A 66 -4.83 -9.27 -0.18
N PHE A 67 -4.73 -8.70 -1.37
CA PHE A 67 -4.22 -9.35 -2.57
C PHE A 67 -2.71 -9.12 -2.67
N SER A 68 -2.01 -10.07 -3.30
CA SER A 68 -0.64 -9.84 -3.72
C SER A 68 -0.65 -8.90 -4.93
N LEU A 69 0.47 -8.23 -5.17
CA LEU A 69 0.63 -7.34 -6.33
C LEU A 69 0.34 -8.07 -7.65
N GLU A 70 0.71 -9.35 -7.74
CA GLU A 70 0.43 -10.20 -8.90
C GLU A 70 -1.08 -10.36 -9.15
N VAL A 71 -1.86 -10.63 -8.11
CA VAL A 71 -3.31 -10.80 -8.21
C VAL A 71 -3.99 -9.48 -8.56
N GLU A 72 -3.52 -8.37 -8.00
CA GLU A 72 -4.02 -7.03 -8.35
C GLU A 72 -3.76 -6.70 -9.82
N ASN A 73 -2.58 -7.04 -10.33
CA ASN A 73 -2.24 -6.85 -11.74
C ASN A 73 -3.10 -7.72 -12.66
N GLN A 74 -3.31 -9.00 -12.34
CA GLN A 74 -4.20 -9.88 -13.10
C GLN A 74 -5.63 -9.34 -13.15
N LEU A 75 -6.13 -8.78 -12.04
CA LEU A 75 -7.45 -8.17 -12.00
C LEU A 75 -7.52 -6.91 -12.88
N ALA A 76 -6.48 -6.06 -12.84
CA ALA A 76 -6.40 -4.87 -13.66
C ALA A 76 -6.34 -5.19 -15.16
N GLU A 77 -5.51 -6.15 -15.56
CA GLU A 77 -5.41 -6.61 -16.95
C GLU A 77 -6.73 -7.16 -17.47
N LYS A 78 -7.43 -7.95 -16.64
CA LYS A 78 -8.76 -8.48 -16.98
C LYS A 78 -9.78 -7.35 -17.20
N LEU A 79 -9.77 -6.31 -16.37
CA LEU A 79 -10.67 -5.16 -16.55
C LEU A 79 -10.40 -4.42 -17.85
N VAL A 80 -9.12 -4.22 -18.17
CA VAL A 80 -8.71 -3.59 -19.43
C VAL A 80 -9.16 -4.42 -20.63
N ASP A 81 -9.04 -5.74 -20.57
CA ASP A 81 -9.52 -6.65 -21.64
C ASP A 81 -11.05 -6.61 -21.79
N LEU A 82 -11.80 -6.65 -20.68
CA LEU A 82 -13.25 -6.54 -20.68
C LEU A 82 -13.73 -5.22 -21.28
N GLN A 83 -13.09 -4.12 -20.89
CA GLN A 83 -13.37 -2.80 -21.45
C GLN A 83 -13.09 -2.74 -22.96
N ARG A 84 -11.99 -3.34 -23.42
CA ARG A 84 -11.65 -3.41 -24.86
C ARG A 84 -12.66 -4.21 -25.68
N ARG A 85 -13.28 -5.22 -25.08
CA ARG A 85 -14.32 -6.06 -25.69
C ARG A 85 -15.72 -5.43 -25.61
N PHE A 86 -15.83 -4.17 -25.21
CA PHE A 86 -17.08 -3.44 -25.00
C PHE A 86 -18.03 -4.06 -23.97
N TYR A 87 -17.51 -4.94 -23.10
CA TYR A 87 -18.21 -5.32 -21.89
C TYR A 87 -18.02 -4.17 -20.90
N GLY A 88 -19.05 -3.35 -20.76
CA GLY A 88 -19.11 -2.32 -19.73
C GLY A 88 -19.24 -2.97 -18.37
N GLU A 89 -18.12 -3.30 -17.73
CA GLU A 89 -18.10 -3.70 -16.32
C GLU A 89 -18.40 -2.48 -15.46
N THR A 90 -19.46 -2.57 -14.66
CA THR A 90 -19.76 -1.51 -13.71
C THR A 90 -18.82 -1.60 -12.50
N LEU A 91 -18.70 -0.51 -11.76
CA LEU A 91 -17.99 -0.54 -10.48
C LEU A 91 -18.54 -1.62 -9.53
N ASP A 92 -19.85 -1.90 -9.63
CA ASP A 92 -20.54 -2.88 -8.81
C ASP A 92 -20.08 -4.31 -9.10
N ASP A 93 -19.97 -4.64 -10.39
CA ASP A 93 -19.51 -5.94 -10.86
C ASP A 93 -18.05 -6.20 -10.46
N LEU A 94 -17.21 -5.17 -10.50
CA LEU A 94 -15.84 -5.23 -9.98
C LEU A 94 -15.82 -5.50 -8.47
N GLN A 95 -16.65 -4.79 -7.69
CA GLN A 95 -16.72 -4.99 -6.24
C GLN A 95 -17.18 -6.42 -5.88
N HIS A 96 -18.15 -6.96 -6.62
CA HIS A 96 -18.59 -8.34 -6.48
C HIS A 96 -17.51 -9.35 -6.89
N SER A 97 -16.84 -9.12 -8.02
CA SER A 97 -15.77 -9.97 -8.51
C SER A 97 -14.60 -10.04 -7.54
N ALA A 98 -14.19 -8.90 -6.97
CA ALA A 98 -13.14 -8.83 -5.95
C ALA A 98 -13.55 -9.57 -4.66
N HIS A 99 -14.80 -9.45 -4.22
CA HIS A 99 -15.30 -10.21 -3.06
C HIS A 99 -15.27 -11.72 -3.34
N GLN A 100 -15.81 -12.16 -4.47
CA GLN A 100 -15.79 -13.59 -4.85
C GLN A 100 -14.38 -14.15 -4.95
N MET A 101 -13.45 -13.37 -5.51
CA MET A 101 -12.05 -13.78 -5.61
C MET A 101 -11.40 -13.94 -4.24
N ALA A 102 -11.67 -13.04 -3.29
CA ALA A 102 -11.13 -13.14 -1.94
C ALA A 102 -11.67 -14.35 -1.17
N GLU A 103 -12.97 -14.65 -1.30
CA GLU A 103 -13.60 -15.86 -0.74
C GLU A 103 -13.04 -17.14 -1.39
N ARG A 104 -12.90 -17.18 -2.73
CA ARG A 104 -12.34 -18.33 -3.46
C ARG A 104 -10.88 -18.62 -3.08
N MET A 105 -10.10 -17.58 -2.78
CA MET A 105 -8.72 -17.71 -2.33
C MET A 105 -8.60 -17.98 -0.82
N ASP A 106 -9.72 -18.13 -0.11
CA ASP A 106 -9.80 -18.29 1.35
C ASP A 106 -8.96 -17.24 2.11
N LYS A 107 -8.97 -15.99 1.61
CA LYS A 107 -8.21 -14.89 2.21
C LYS A 107 -9.03 -14.19 3.26
N LEU A 108 -8.45 -13.95 4.44
CA LEU A 108 -9.09 -13.08 5.43
C LEU A 108 -9.23 -11.66 4.89
N HIS A 109 -10.46 -11.22 4.62
CA HIS A 109 -10.75 -9.93 4.01
C HIS A 109 -11.73 -9.07 4.83
N PRO A 110 -11.61 -7.73 4.77
CA PRO A 110 -12.53 -6.81 5.44
C PRO A 110 -13.83 -6.54 4.65
N PHE A 111 -14.07 -7.25 3.56
CA PHE A 111 -15.24 -7.01 2.73
C PHE A 111 -16.54 -7.35 3.46
N ARG A 112 -17.63 -6.65 3.10
CA ARG A 112 -18.93 -6.85 3.74
C ARG A 112 -19.55 -8.15 3.23
N LYS A 113 -19.80 -9.08 4.15
CA LYS A 113 -20.41 -10.38 3.85
C LYS A 113 -21.87 -10.26 3.40
N GLU A 114 -22.61 -9.31 3.98
CA GLU A 114 -24.03 -9.09 3.71
C GLU A 114 -24.29 -8.65 2.27
N SER A 115 -23.56 -7.62 1.81
CA SER A 115 -23.69 -7.09 0.46
C SER A 115 -22.83 -7.82 -0.58
N LYS A 116 -21.93 -8.71 -0.15
CA LYS A 116 -20.97 -9.44 -1.01
C LYS A 116 -20.14 -8.52 -1.92
N LYS A 117 -19.80 -7.32 -1.45
CA LYS A 117 -19.07 -6.29 -2.20
C LYS A 117 -17.77 -5.89 -1.52
N ALA A 118 -16.74 -5.62 -2.32
CA ALA A 118 -15.48 -5.03 -1.87
C ALA A 118 -15.60 -3.50 -1.73
N GLY A 119 -14.92 -2.92 -0.72
CA GLY A 119 -14.89 -1.46 -0.51
C GLY A 119 -16.00 -0.92 0.40
N ARG A 120 -16.16 0.41 0.43
CA ARG A 120 -17.27 1.08 1.13
C ARG A 120 -18.45 1.20 0.16
N GLY A 121 -19.34 0.21 0.19
CA GLY A 121 -20.72 0.34 -0.28
C GLY A 121 -21.58 1.06 0.73
#